data_AF-A0A820AEC6-F1
#
_entry.id   AF-A0A820AEC6-F1
#
_cell.length_a   1.000
_cell.length_b   1.000
_cell.length_c   1.000
_cell.angle_alpha   90.00
_cell.angle_beta   90.00
_cell.angle_gamma   90.00
#
_symmetry.space_group_name_H-M   'P 1'
#
loop_
_entity.id
_entity.type
_entity.pdbx_description
1 polymer ?
#
loop_
_entity_poly.entity_id
_entity_poly.type
_entity_poly.pdbx_seq_one_letter_code
_entity_poly.pdbx_strand_id
1 'polypeptide(L)'
;MLFLYGTDQHLKIARNLIIRFPTIMTQVYNKSKYYGENILHIAIVKRNLAMVKWLLRNIHSESNRQQLLTATATGDFFKIGQPTYYGETPLAFACCTNQWDTAEILLKHGADMNV
;
A
#
# COMPACT_ATOMS: atom_id res chain seq x y z
N MET A 1 7.42 2.50 -9.87
CA MET A 1 6.24 2.13 -9.06
C MET A 1 5.01 2.16 -9.96
N LEU A 2 4.33 1.02 -10.12
CA LEU A 2 3.41 0.71 -11.23
C LEU A 2 2.08 1.49 -11.27
N PHE A 3 1.72 2.19 -10.19
CA PHE A 3 0.40 2.82 -10.02
C PHE A 3 0.45 4.35 -9.90
N LEU A 4 1.56 4.99 -10.30
CA LEU A 4 1.70 6.45 -10.21
C LEU A 4 0.80 7.21 -11.21
N TYR A 5 0.51 6.62 -12.37
CA TYR A 5 -0.32 7.21 -13.42
C TYR A 5 -1.65 6.46 -13.53
N GLY A 6 -2.74 7.14 -13.17
CA GLY A 6 -4.04 6.54 -12.85
C GLY A 6 -5.05 6.45 -14.00
N THR A 7 -4.62 6.27 -15.25
CA THR A 7 -5.59 5.97 -16.32
C THR A 7 -6.01 4.49 -16.26
N ASP A 8 -7.20 4.18 -16.75
CA ASP A 8 -7.71 2.80 -16.77
C ASP A 8 -6.79 1.83 -17.52
N GLN A 9 -6.07 2.32 -18.53
CA GLN A 9 -5.11 1.52 -19.29
C GLN A 9 -3.89 1.15 -18.42
N HIS A 10 -3.34 2.10 -17.67
CA HIS A 10 -2.22 1.83 -16.75
C HIS A 10 -2.64 0.83 -15.66
N LEU A 11 -3.87 0.96 -15.12
CA LEU A 11 -4.40 0.02 -14.14
C LEU A 11 -4.55 -1.39 -14.72
N LYS A 12 -5.04 -1.53 -15.96
CA LYS A 12 -5.14 -2.83 -16.65
C LYS A 12 -3.76 -3.47 -16.85
N ILE A 13 -2.77 -2.70 -17.31
CA ILE A 13 -1.40 -3.18 -17.50
C ILE A 13 -0.81 -3.62 -16.15
N ALA A 14 -0.95 -2.78 -15.12
CA ALA A 14 -0.40 -3.07 -13.80
C ALA A 14 -1.03 -4.31 -13.16
N ARG A 15 -2.35 -4.54 -13.34
CA ARG A 15 -3.01 -5.79 -12.92
C ARG A 15 -2.45 -7.00 -13.65
N ASN A 16 -2.29 -6.94 -14.97
CA ASN A 16 -1.71 -8.04 -15.75
C ASN A 16 -0.27 -8.36 -15.33
N LEU A 17 0.53 -7.33 -15.04
CA LEU A 17 1.90 -7.50 -14.54
C LEU A 17 1.93 -8.17 -13.17
N ILE A 18 1.03 -7.79 -12.27
CA ILE A 18 0.92 -8.40 -10.94
C ILE A 18 0.53 -9.89 -11.04
N ILE A 19 -0.42 -10.22 -11.91
CA ILE A 19 -0.84 -11.62 -12.13
C ILE A 19 0.32 -12.46 -12.65
N ARG A 20 1.13 -11.90 -13.57
CA ARG A 20 2.25 -12.61 -14.20
C ARG A 20 3.50 -12.66 -13.33
N PHE A 21 3.69 -11.65 -12.47
CA PHE A 21 4.87 -11.50 -11.61
C PHE A 21 4.44 -11.08 -10.19
N PRO A 22 3.95 -12.02 -9.35
CA PRO A 22 3.42 -11.70 -8.02
C PRO A 22 4.43 -11.02 -7.08
N THR A 23 5.73 -11.25 -7.30
CA THR A 23 6.83 -10.62 -6.55
C THR A 23 6.92 -9.11 -6.72
N ILE A 24 6.29 -8.56 -7.77
CA ILE A 24 6.20 -7.11 -7.99
C ILE A 24 5.34 -6.43 -6.92
N MET A 25 4.34 -7.14 -6.37
CA MET A 25 3.46 -6.56 -5.35
C MET A 25 4.19 -6.21 -4.07
N THR A 26 5.22 -6.98 -3.70
CA THR A 26 5.96 -6.79 -2.44
C THR A 26 7.06 -5.74 -2.55
N GLN A 27 7.24 -5.11 -3.71
CA GLN A 27 8.28 -4.11 -3.92
C GLN A 27 7.96 -2.80 -3.19
N VAL A 28 8.98 -2.22 -2.59
CA VAL A 28 8.94 -0.90 -1.95
C VAL A 28 9.78 0.09 -2.76
N TYR A 29 9.43 1.36 -2.65
CA TYR A 29 10.22 2.43 -3.23
C TYR A 29 11.58 2.54 -2.50
N ASN A 30 12.66 2.70 -3.25
CA ASN A 30 14.03 2.58 -2.71
C ASN A 30 14.84 3.89 -2.73
N LYS A 31 14.24 5.02 -3.14
CA LYS A 31 14.90 6.34 -3.08
C LYS A 31 14.49 7.08 -1.81
N SER A 32 15.41 7.89 -1.29
CA SER A 32 15.31 8.56 0.02
C SER A 32 13.96 9.24 0.28
N LYS A 33 13.42 9.95 -0.72
CA LYS A 33 12.19 10.75 -0.55
C LYS A 33 10.96 9.94 -0.13
N TYR A 34 10.71 8.79 -0.76
CA TYR A 34 9.53 7.95 -0.49
C TYR A 34 9.93 6.53 -0.07
N TYR A 35 11.11 6.39 0.51
CA TYR A 35 11.67 5.09 0.87
C TYR A 35 10.66 4.26 1.68
N GLY A 36 10.54 2.97 1.34
CA GLY A 36 9.67 2.02 2.02
C GLY A 36 8.18 2.10 1.63
N GLU A 37 7.76 3.14 0.91
CA GLU A 37 6.40 3.22 0.37
C GLU A 37 6.14 2.03 -0.55
N ASN A 38 4.98 1.38 -0.41
CA ASN A 38 4.57 0.24 -1.21
C ASN A 38 3.25 0.52 -1.96
N ILE A 39 2.77 -0.47 -2.71
CA ILE A 39 1.54 -0.34 -3.50
C ILE A 39 0.28 -0.10 -2.65
N LEU A 40 0.21 -0.62 -1.42
CA LEU A 40 -0.92 -0.35 -0.52
C LEU A 40 -0.90 1.10 -0.03
N HIS A 41 0.26 1.64 0.34
CA HIS A 41 0.39 3.06 0.68
C HIS A 41 -0.15 3.95 -0.45
N ILE A 42 0.26 3.70 -1.70
CA ILE A 42 -0.25 4.46 -2.85
C ILE A 42 -1.77 4.30 -2.98
N ALA A 43 -2.29 3.07 -2.87
CA ALA A 43 -3.72 2.82 -3.02
C ALA A 43 -4.56 3.61 -2.01
N ILE A 44 -4.04 3.71 -0.79
CA ILE A 44 -4.66 4.43 0.32
C ILE A 44 -4.55 5.94 0.09
N VAL A 45 -3.37 6.46 -0.29
CA VAL A 45 -3.21 7.88 -0.65
C VAL A 45 -4.15 8.28 -1.80
N LYS A 46 -4.38 7.38 -2.75
CA LYS A 46 -5.33 7.57 -3.87
C LYS A 46 -6.80 7.34 -3.50
N ARG A 47 -7.11 6.99 -2.25
CA ARG A 47 -8.45 6.63 -1.77
C ARG A 47 -9.15 5.57 -2.63
N ASN A 48 -8.38 4.63 -3.17
CA ASN A 48 -8.88 3.63 -4.12
C ASN A 48 -9.16 2.30 -3.41
N LEU A 49 -10.30 2.23 -2.72
CA LEU A 49 -10.75 1.03 -2.00
C LEU A 49 -10.86 -0.20 -2.93
N ALA A 50 -11.27 0.00 -4.19
CA ALA A 50 -11.37 -1.08 -5.16
C ALA A 50 -10.00 -1.70 -5.46
N MET A 51 -8.94 -0.87 -5.54
CA MET A 51 -7.57 -1.35 -5.70
C MET A 51 -7.05 -2.08 -4.46
N VAL A 52 -7.33 -1.55 -3.26
CA VAL A 52 -6.98 -2.24 -2.00
C VAL A 52 -7.64 -3.62 -1.94
N LYS A 53 -8.95 -3.70 -2.18
CA LYS A 53 -9.72 -4.95 -2.26
C LYS A 53 -9.13 -5.92 -3.28
N TRP A 54 -8.78 -5.42 -4.46
CA TRP A 54 -8.22 -6.25 -5.52
C TRP A 54 -6.85 -6.80 -5.13
N LEU A 55 -5.94 -5.98 -4.58
CA LEU A 55 -4.62 -6.43 -4.15
C LEU A 55 -4.73 -7.53 -3.09
N LEU A 56 -5.49 -7.29 -2.02
CA LEU A 56 -5.63 -8.24 -0.91
C LEU A 56 -6.22 -9.59 -1.35
N ARG A 57 -7.15 -9.59 -2.32
CA ARG A 57 -7.74 -10.81 -2.88
C ARG A 57 -6.81 -11.61 -3.79
N ASN A 58 -5.85 -10.95 -4.45
CA ASN A 58 -4.98 -11.58 -5.44
C ASN A 58 -3.59 -11.96 -4.86
N ILE A 59 -3.38 -11.77 -3.55
CA ILE A 59 -2.17 -12.21 -2.86
C ILE A 59 -2.43 -13.56 -2.21
N HIS A 60 -1.88 -14.61 -2.84
CA HIS A 60 -2.05 -15.99 -2.39
C HIS A 60 -1.02 -16.43 -1.35
N SER A 61 0.12 -15.75 -1.25
CA SER A 61 1.16 -16.07 -0.27
C SER A 61 0.97 -15.26 1.00
N GLU A 62 0.84 -15.94 2.14
CA GLU A 62 0.78 -15.33 3.47
C GLU A 62 2.01 -14.44 3.73
N SER A 63 3.20 -14.88 3.33
CA SER A 63 4.43 -14.08 3.52
C SER A 63 4.38 -12.77 2.73
N ASN A 64 3.90 -12.81 1.49
CA ASN A 64 3.76 -11.61 0.66
C ASN A 64 2.68 -10.68 1.22
N ARG A 65 1.60 -11.23 1.78
CA ARG A 65 0.56 -10.44 2.43
C ARG A 65 1.12 -9.73 3.65
N GLN A 66 1.86 -10.44 4.50
CA GLN A 66 2.47 -9.83 5.68
C GLN A 66 3.44 -8.71 5.29
N GLN A 67 4.34 -8.96 4.32
CA GLN A 67 5.26 -7.95 3.80
C GLN A 67 4.54 -6.69 3.31
N LEU A 68 3.37 -6.84 2.70
CA LEU A 68 2.58 -5.71 2.22
C LEU A 68 1.92 -4.94 3.36
N LEU A 69 1.36 -5.64 4.35
CA LEU A 69 0.64 -5.06 5.47
C LEU A 69 1.57 -4.40 6.50
N THR A 70 2.81 -4.88 6.63
CA THR A 70 3.80 -4.36 7.60
C THR A 70 4.88 -3.48 6.97
N ALA A 71 4.81 -3.17 5.67
CA ALA A 71 5.76 -2.25 5.07
C ALA A 71 5.66 -0.87 5.73
N THR A 72 6.79 -0.23 5.97
CA THR A 72 6.87 1.10 6.58
C THR A 72 7.39 2.13 5.58
N ALA A 73 6.62 3.19 5.37
CA ALA A 73 7.03 4.34 4.56
C ALA A 73 7.86 5.31 5.43
N THR A 74 9.19 5.17 5.39
CA THR A 74 10.15 5.93 6.23
C THR A 74 10.97 6.97 5.46
N GLY A 75 10.62 7.19 4.18
CA GLY A 75 11.23 8.21 3.36
C GLY A 75 11.15 9.61 3.95
N ASP A 76 12.03 10.51 3.49
CA ASP A 76 12.13 11.88 4.03
C ASP A 76 10.80 12.63 4.03
N PHE A 77 9.88 12.29 3.11
CA PHE A 77 8.54 12.87 3.02
C PHE A 77 7.59 12.44 4.16
N PHE A 78 7.81 11.27 4.76
CA PHE A 78 6.95 10.64 5.77
C PHE A 78 7.55 10.70 7.18
N LYS A 79 8.52 11.58 7.44
CA LYS A 79 9.14 11.71 8.76
C LYS A 79 8.30 12.56 9.71
N ILE A 80 8.41 12.27 11.00
CA ILE A 80 7.87 13.12 12.07
C ILE A 80 8.41 14.55 11.90
N GLY A 81 7.52 15.55 12.00
CA GLY A 81 7.85 16.96 11.79
C GLY A 81 7.74 17.43 10.33
N GLN A 82 7.50 16.52 9.39
CA GLN A 82 7.09 16.90 8.04
C GLN A 82 5.57 17.14 7.97
N PRO A 83 5.07 17.88 6.98
CA PRO A 83 3.63 18.15 6.82
C PRO A 83 2.76 16.90 6.64
N THR A 84 3.37 15.75 6.34
CA THR A 84 2.70 14.52 5.89
C THR A 84 3.23 13.30 6.65
N TYR A 85 2.91 13.21 7.93
CA TYR A 85 3.16 12.03 8.77
C TYR A 85 1.85 11.27 9.04
N TYR A 86 1.84 9.97 8.74
CA TYR A 86 0.63 9.13 8.84
C TYR A 86 0.86 7.79 9.58
N GLY A 87 1.91 7.67 10.41
CA GLY A 87 2.19 6.44 11.18
C GLY A 87 2.79 5.28 10.38
N GLU A 88 3.44 5.59 9.26
CA GLU A 88 4.32 4.74 8.44
C GLU A 88 3.71 3.48 7.79
N THR A 89 2.75 2.78 8.41
CA THR A 89 2.15 1.54 7.88
C THR A 89 0.92 1.82 7.00
N PRO A 90 0.48 0.87 6.15
CA PRO A 90 -0.76 1.02 5.40
C PRO A 90 -1.98 1.22 6.31
N LEU A 91 -2.06 0.50 7.44
CA LEU A 91 -3.16 0.67 8.38
C LEU A 91 -3.17 2.09 8.97
N ALA A 92 -2.01 2.59 9.41
CA ALA A 92 -1.89 3.93 9.94
C ALA A 92 -2.25 5.00 8.89
N PHE A 93 -1.83 4.82 7.63
CA PHE A 93 -2.26 5.69 6.53
C PHE A 93 -3.78 5.72 6.38
N ALA A 94 -4.46 4.57 6.44
CA ALA A 94 -5.92 4.50 6.33
C ALA A 94 -6.61 5.21 7.51
N CYS A 95 -6.09 5.03 8.73
CA CYS A 95 -6.60 5.70 9.93
C CYS A 95 -6.40 7.22 9.87
N CYS A 96 -5.17 7.69 9.61
CA CYS A 96 -4.83 9.11 9.57
C CYS A 96 -5.53 9.86 8.42
N THR A 97 -5.95 9.17 7.37
CA THR A 97 -6.66 9.77 6.22
C THR A 97 -8.17 9.55 6.27
N ASN A 98 -8.73 9.09 7.39
CA ASN A 98 -10.17 8.90 7.59
C ASN A 98 -10.80 7.95 6.55
N GLN A 99 -10.21 6.77 6.36
CA GLN A 99 -10.67 5.74 5.42
C GLN A 99 -11.10 4.46 6.16
N TRP A 100 -12.23 4.53 6.85
CA TRP A 100 -12.72 3.44 7.71
C TRP A 100 -12.88 2.11 6.98
N ASP A 101 -13.50 2.09 5.79
CA ASP A 101 -13.65 0.86 5.01
C ASP A 101 -12.30 0.24 4.62
N THR A 102 -11.30 1.08 4.39
CA THR A 102 -9.94 0.66 4.07
C THR A 102 -9.23 0.11 5.30
N ALA A 103 -9.37 0.78 6.46
CA ALA A 103 -8.82 0.28 7.72
C ALA A 103 -9.45 -1.07 8.12
N GLU A 104 -10.77 -1.17 8.02
CA GLU A 104 -11.52 -2.39 8.35
C GLU A 104 -11.09 -3.56 7.46
N ILE A 105 -10.92 -3.34 6.15
CA ILE A 105 -10.49 -4.42 5.26
C ILE A 105 -9.04 -4.83 5.50
N LEU A 106 -8.15 -3.90 5.85
CA LEU A 106 -6.76 -4.22 6.20
C LEU A 106 -6.71 -5.10 7.46
N LEU A 107 -7.46 -4.74 8.50
CA LEU A 107 -7.58 -5.54 9.73
C LEU A 107 -8.13 -6.95 9.46
N LYS A 108 -9.20 -7.05 8.64
CA LYS A 108 -9.75 -8.36 8.22
C LYS A 108 -8.74 -9.25 7.49
N HIS A 109 -7.70 -8.68 6.90
CA HIS A 109 -6.65 -9.41 6.19
C HIS A 109 -5.36 -9.59 7.01
N GLY A 110 -5.38 -9.28 8.30
CA GLY A 110 -4.26 -9.53 9.22
C GLY A 110 -3.32 -8.35 9.43
N ALA A 111 -3.74 -7.11 9.13
CA ALA A 111 -2.98 -5.96 9.56
C ALA A 111 -2.93 -5.91 11.08
N ASP A 112 -1.73 -5.76 11.64
CA ASP A 112 -1.56 -5.62 13.08
C ASP A 112 -2.01 -4.22 13.52
N MET A 113 -2.77 -4.17 14.61
CA MET A 113 -3.32 -2.93 15.18
C MET A 113 -2.35 -2.24 16.14
N ASN A 114 -1.26 -2.92 16.53
CA ASN A 114 -0.30 -2.45 17.53
C ASN A 114 1.04 -1.99 16.93
N VAL A 115 1.16 -1.99 15.60
CA VAL A 115 2.32 -1.47 14.86
C VAL A 115 2.21 0.02 14.60
#